data_AF-N9DHS5-F1
#
_entry.id   AF-N9DHS5-F1
#
_cell.length_a   1.000
_cell.length_b   1.000
_cell.length_c   1.000
_cell.angle_alpha   90.00
_cell.angle_beta   90.00
_cell.angle_gamma   90.00
#
_symmetry.space_group_name_H-M   'P 1'
#
loop_
_entity.id
_entity.type
_entity.pdbx_description
1 polymer ?
#
loop_
_entity_poly.entity_id
_entity_poly.type
_entity_poly.pdbx_seq_one_letter_code
_entity_poly.pdbx_strand_id
1 'polypeptide(L)' 'MSISVYQRPNKKWIADVALNGIRKTKVFDKKIDATNWARSAEPELILNAATEFA' A
#
# COMPACT_ATOMS: atom_id res chain seq x y z
N MET A 1 -6.09 -5.52 -7.82
CA MET A 1 -5.24 -4.90 -6.78
C MET A 1 -3.88 -4.60 -7.38
N SER A 2 -3.32 -3.43 -7.13
CA SER A 2 -1.97 -3.05 -7.54
C SER A 2 -1.14 -2.71 -6.31
N ILE A 3 0.07 -3.27 -6.23
CA ILE A 3 1.05 -2.95 -5.19
C ILE A 3 2.33 -2.48 -5.87
N SER A 4 2.82 -1.31 -5.48
CA SER A 4 4.09 -0.77 -5.93
C SER A 4 4.95 -0.40 -4.73
N VAL A 5 6.15 -0.99 -4.66
CA VAL A 5 7.16 -0.62 -3.67
C VAL A 5 8.39 -0.09 -4.40
N TYR A 6 8.73 1.18 -4.18
CA TYR A 6 9.84 1.85 -4.87
C TYR A 6 10.58 2.80 -3.94
N GLN A 7 11.84 3.08 -4.28
CA GLN A 7 12.69 4.01 -3.54
C GLN A 7 12.65 5.40 -4.18
N ARG A 8 12.54 6.44 -3.36
CA ARG A 8 12.68 7.83 -3.80
C ARG A 8 14.15 8.27 -3.82
N PRO A 9 14.49 9.35 -4.54
CA PRO A 9 15.85 9.91 -4.54
C PRO A 9 16.39 10.26 -3.14
N ASN A 10 15.50 10.57 -2.19
CA ASN A 10 15.85 10.82 -0.78
C ASN A 10 16.13 9.53 0.03
N LYS A 11 16.30 8.39 -0.65
CA LYS A 11 16.53 7.05 -0.09
C LYS A 11 15.40 6.45 0.74
N LYS A 12 14.26 7.15 0.91
CA LYS A 12 13.06 6.60 1.56
C LYS A 12 12.33 5.64 0.62
N TRP A 13 11.68 4.64 1.20
CA TRP A 13 10.86 3.65 0.50
C TRP A 13 9.40 4.04 0.56
N ILE A 14 8.68 3.86 -0.53
CA ILE A 14 7.24 4.06 -0.59
C ILE A 14 6.57 2.75 -0.95
N ALA A 15 5.51 2.44 -0.20
CA ALA A 15 4.55 1.43 -0.55
C ALA A 15 3.26 2.12 -1.00
N ASP A 16 2.78 1.76 -2.17
CA ASP A 16 1.54 2.23 -2.77
C ASP A 16 0.65 1.02 -3.05
N VAL A 17 -0.55 1.00 -2.48
CA VAL A 17 -1.52 -0.09 -2.64
C VAL A 17 -2.82 0.49 -3.13
N ALA A 18 -3.35 -0.04 -4.23
CA ALA A 18 -4.58 0.42 -4.85
C ALA A 18 -5.54 -0.75 -5.17
N LEU A 19 -6.82 -0.58 -4.86
CA LEU A 19 -7.89 -1.52 -5.16
C LEU A 19 -9.21 -0.77 -5.40
N ASN A 20 -9.87 -1.03 -6.53
CA ASN A 20 -11.21 -0.53 -6.85
C ASN A 20 -11.42 0.99 -6.64
N GLY A 21 -10.40 1.80 -6.95
CA GLY A 21 -10.44 3.26 -6.76
C GLY A 21 -9.92 3.75 -5.40
N ILE A 22 -9.85 2.88 -4.39
CA ILE A 22 -9.25 3.18 -3.09
C ILE A 22 -7.74 3.01 -3.18
N ARG A 23 -6.98 4.01 -2.73
CA ARG A 23 -5.51 4.03 -2.74
C ARG A 23 -4.98 4.39 -1.36
N LYS A 24 -4.04 3.60 -0.84
CA LYS A 24 -3.26 3.92 0.36
C LYS A 24 -1.78 3.98 0.01
N THR A 25 -1.10 5.01 0.51
CA THR A 25 0.33 5.22 0.29
C THR A 25 1.02 5.50 1.62
N LYS A 26 2.18 4.90 1.87
CA LYS A 26 2.98 5.15 3.08
C LYS A 26 4.47 5.13 2.80
N VAL A 27 5.22 5.96 3.55
CA VAL A 27 6.67 6.14 3.43
C VAL A 27 7.38 5.42 4.58
N PHE A 28 8.51 4.79 4.28
CA PHE A 28 9.33 3.99 5.19
C PHE A 28 10.81 4.29 5.01
N ASP A 29 11.60 3.98 6.03
CA ASP A 29 13.06 4.07 5.95
C ASP A 29 13.68 2.82 5.32
N LYS A 30 13.05 1.66 5.49
CA LYS A 30 13.55 0.38 5.02
C LYS A 30 12.60 -0.24 4.00
N LYS A 31 13.18 -0.91 3.01
CA LYS A 31 12.44 -1.67 1.98
C LYS A 31 11.54 -2.74 2.60
N ILE A 32 12.06 -3.45 3.60
CA ILE A 32 11.36 -4.57 4.21
C ILE A 32 10.08 -4.11 4.93
N ASP A 33 10.14 -2.99 5.63
CA ASP A 33 8.98 -2.40 6.30
C ASP A 33 7.91 -1.96 5.29
N ALA A 34 8.34 -1.33 4.19
CA ALA A 34 7.43 -0.98 3.08
C ALA A 34 6.75 -2.21 2.47
N THR A 35 7.51 -3.29 2.28
CA THR A 35 7.02 -4.54 1.68
C THR A 35 6.04 -5.24 2.62
N ASN A 36 6.37 -5.33 3.90
CA ASN A 36 5.51 -5.95 4.91
C ASN A 36 4.22 -5.16 5.08
N TRP A 37 4.29 -3.83 5.15
CA TRP A 37 3.11 -3.00 5.24
C TRP A 37 2.22 -3.12 4.01
N ALA A 38 2.79 -3.15 2.80
CA ALA A 38 2.01 -3.33 1.57
C ALA A 38 1.17 -4.61 1.60
N ARG A 39 1.76 -5.73 2.05
CA ARG A 39 1.07 -7.02 2.21
C ARG A 39 -0.02 -6.97 3.28
N SER A 40 0.25 -6.33 4.42
CA SER A 40 -0.75 -6.18 5.48
C SER A 40 -1.88 -5.23 5.12
N ALA A 41 -1.65 -4.28 4.21
CA ALA A 41 -2.66 -3.32 3.76
C ALA A 41 -3.68 -3.95 2.78
N GLU A 42 -3.35 -5.06 2.13
CA GLU A 42 -4.25 -5.78 1.21
C GLU A 42 -5.60 -6.13 1.84
N PRO A 43 -5.68 -6.87 2.96
CA PRO A 43 -6.97 -7.26 3.56
C PRO A 43 -7.79 -6.06 4.04
N GLU A 44 -7.16 -5.00 4.56
CA GLU A 44 -7.88 -3.78 4.95
C GLU A 44 -8.51 -3.07 3.75
N LEU A 45 -7.78 -3.01 2.63
CA LEU A 45 -8.28 -2.41 1.40
C LEU A 45 -9.41 -3.23 0.78
N ILE A 46 -9.32 -4.56 0.84
CA ILE A 46 -10.39 -5.48 0.39
C ILE A 46 -11.65 -5.28 1.24
N LEU A 47 -11.51 -5.23 2.57
CA LEU A 47 -12.64 -5.03 3.48
C LEU A 47 -13.31 -3.66 3.25
N ASN A 48 -12.51 -2.60 3.11
CA ASN A 48 -13.05 -1.27 2.85
C ASN A 48 -13.71 -1.18 1.46
N ALA A 49 -13.10 -1.77 0.43
CA ALA A 49 -13.72 -1.84 -0.89
C ALA A 49 -15.03 -2.63 -0.88
N ALA A 50 -15.14 -3.70 -0.09
CA ALA A 50 -16.40 -4.44 0.05
C ALA A 50 -17.49 -3.62 0.78
N THR A 51 -17.11 -2.62 1.57
CA THR A 51 -18.04 -1.80 2.36
C THR A 51 -18.61 -0.62 1.56
N GLU A 52 -17.87 -0.07 0.58
CA GLU A 52 -18.36 1.00 -0.29
C GLU A 52 -19.40 0.52 -1.34
N PHE A 53 -19.54 -0.80 -1.53
CA PHE A 53 -20.50 -1.41 -2.46
C PHE A 53 -21.71 -2.06 -1.76
N ALA A 54 -21.92 -1.81 -0.46
CA ALA A 54 -23.06 -2.32 0.32
C ALA A 54 -24.20 -1.30 0.48
#